data_AF-A0A1L5J5A1-F1
#
_entry.id   AF-A0A1L5J5A1-F1
#
_cell.length_a   1.000
_cell.length_b   1.000
_cell.length_c   1.000
_cell.angle_alpha   90.00
_cell.angle_beta   90.00
_cell.angle_gamma   90.00
#
_symmetry.space_group_name_H-M   'P 1'
#
loop_
_entity.id
_entity.type
_entity.pdbx_description
1 polymer ?
#
loop_
_entity_poly.entity_id
_entity_poly.type
_entity_poly.pdbx_seq_one_letter_code
_entity_poly.pdbx_strand_id
1 'polypeptide(L)'
;DPVTRIEGHLRIDVEVDRGKVQDSWSSGQMWRGIEKILEGRDPRDAWIFTQRICGVCTTVHAIASVRSVENALQINPPLNAQLIRNLLIAAHSLHDHIVHFYHLSALDWVDVVSALKGNPRTTSRLAESLSEW
;
A
#
# COMPACT_ATOMS: atom_id res chain seq x y z
N ASP A 1 13.98 14.66 -4.58
CA ASP A 1 13.01 14.31 -5.62
C ASP A 1 13.71 13.37 -6.59
N PRO A 2 13.53 12.05 -6.46
CA PRO A 2 12.34 11.41 -5.87
C PRO A 2 12.48 11.01 -4.39
N VAL A 3 11.35 10.92 -3.67
CA VAL A 3 11.21 10.00 -2.53
C VAL A 3 11.09 8.59 -3.09
N THR A 4 11.98 7.68 -2.70
CA THR A 4 12.02 6.31 -3.22
C THR A 4 11.39 5.32 -2.23
N ARG A 5 11.23 4.05 -2.66
CA ARG A 5 10.59 2.97 -1.88
C ARG A 5 9.16 3.32 -1.41
N ILE A 6 8.46 4.09 -2.22
CA ILE A 6 7.03 4.36 -2.12
C ILE A 6 6.36 4.02 -3.45
N GLU A 7 5.04 3.98 -3.46
CA GLU A 7 4.26 4.01 -4.71
C GLU A 7 4.16 5.45 -5.22
N GLY A 8 4.22 5.63 -6.54
CA GLY A 8 3.98 6.91 -7.20
C GLY A 8 5.14 7.91 -7.11
N HIS A 9 4.78 9.20 -7.13
CA HIS A 9 5.73 10.31 -7.23
C HIS A 9 5.48 11.34 -6.13
N LEU A 10 6.41 11.43 -5.19
CA LEU A 10 6.34 12.36 -4.07
C LEU A 10 7.63 13.18 -3.97
N ARG A 11 7.43 14.47 -3.72
CA ARG A 11 8.47 15.40 -3.31
C ARG A 11 8.18 15.88 -1.88
N ILE A 12 9.18 15.78 -1.03
CA ILE A 12 9.19 16.39 0.31
C ILE A 12 10.30 17.43 0.34
N ASP A 13 9.96 18.67 0.67
CA ASP A 13 10.91 19.73 0.97
C ASP A 13 10.89 20.00 2.49
N VAL A 14 12.05 20.29 3.08
CA VAL A 14 12.18 20.57 4.51
C VAL A 14 13.08 21.79 4.75
N GLU A 15 12.69 22.64 5.69
CA GLU A 15 13.55 23.68 6.24
C GLU A 15 14.18 23.16 7.53
N VAL A 16 15.51 23.26 7.65
CA VAL A 16 16.25 22.74 8.81
C VAL A 16 17.05 23.87 9.47
N ASP A 17 16.79 24.13 10.75
CA ASP A 17 17.59 25.01 11.61
C ASP A 17 18.14 24.22 12.80
N ARG A 18 19.44 24.37 13.06
CA ARG A 18 20.16 23.72 14.17
C ARG A 18 19.87 22.22 14.31
N GLY A 19 19.84 21.52 13.18
CA GLY A 19 19.63 20.06 13.12
C GLY A 19 18.18 19.62 13.38
N LYS A 20 17.22 20.54 13.39
CA LYS A 20 15.79 20.26 13.55
C LYS A 20 15.01 20.77 12.36
N VAL A 21 14.03 20.00 11.91
CA VAL A 21 13.05 20.43 10.91
C VAL A 21 12.21 21.55 11.53
N GLN A 22 12.17 22.71 10.89
CA GLN A 22 11.35 23.86 11.27
C GLN A 22 10.05 23.91 10.46
N ASP A 23 10.12 23.51 9.20
CA ASP A 23 8.97 23.43 8.30
C ASP A 23 9.14 22.31 7.28
N SER A 24 8.03 21.83 6.71
CA SER A 24 8.01 20.76 5.72
C SER A 24 6.84 20.89 4.75
N TRP A 25 7.10 20.62 3.47
CA TRP A 25 6.09 20.64 2.42
C TRP A 25 6.02 19.28 1.73
N SER A 26 4.80 18.80 1.51
CA SER A 26 4.51 17.56 0.79
C SER A 26 3.82 17.86 -0.53
N SER A 27 4.40 17.39 -1.63
CA SER A 27 3.90 17.69 -2.97
C SER A 27 3.85 16.40 -3.82
N GLY A 28 2.63 15.93 -4.09
CA GLY A 28 2.40 14.84 -5.05
C GLY A 28 2.68 15.31 -6.47
N GLN A 29 3.60 14.65 -7.17
CA GLN A 29 4.10 15.06 -8.48
C GLN A 29 3.38 14.38 -9.65
N MET A 30 2.24 13.74 -9.41
CA MET A 30 1.51 13.01 -10.46
C MET A 30 0.00 13.17 -10.37
N TRP A 31 -0.65 13.13 -11.53
CA TRP A 31 -2.09 13.07 -11.66
C TRP A 31 -2.47 12.31 -12.94
N ARG A 32 -3.55 11.51 -12.87
CA ARG A 32 -4.09 10.76 -14.02
C ARG A 32 -5.56 11.02 -14.31
N GLY A 33 -6.31 11.58 -13.36
CA GLY A 33 -7.70 11.99 -13.57
C GLY A 33 -8.71 10.84 -13.71
N ILE A 34 -8.58 9.76 -12.92
CA ILE A 34 -9.52 8.62 -12.97
C ILE A 34 -10.97 9.07 -12.74
N GLU A 35 -11.20 10.08 -11.89
CA GLU A 35 -12.52 10.67 -11.64
C GLU A 35 -13.16 11.21 -12.93
N LYS A 36 -12.37 11.93 -13.76
CA LYS A 36 -12.82 12.43 -15.06
C LYS A 36 -13.01 11.31 -16.08
N ILE A 37 -12.12 10.32 -16.07
CA ILE A 37 -12.20 9.16 -16.97
C ILE A 37 -13.49 8.34 -16.72
N LEU A 38 -14.02 8.36 -15.50
CA LEU A 38 -15.25 7.66 -15.13
C LEU A 38 -16.53 8.38 -15.57
N GLU A 39 -16.49 9.69 -15.85
CA GLU A 39 -17.66 10.45 -16.29
C GLU A 39 -18.25 9.83 -17.57
N GLY A 40 -19.56 9.53 -17.55
CA GLY A 40 -20.28 8.93 -18.68
C GLY A 40 -20.04 7.42 -18.90
N ARG A 41 -19.25 6.75 -18.05
CA ARG A 41 -19.08 5.29 -18.13
C ARG A 41 -20.22 4.54 -17.45
N ASP A 42 -20.45 3.31 -17.91
CA ASP A 42 -21.39 2.41 -17.26
C ASP A 42 -20.90 2.10 -15.83
N PRO A 43 -21.74 2.28 -14.79
CA PRO A 43 -21.36 1.98 -13.40
C PRO A 43 -20.85 0.54 -13.19
N ARG A 44 -21.28 -0.42 -14.02
CA ARG A 44 -20.82 -1.82 -13.95
C ARG A 44 -19.36 -1.99 -14.35
N ASP A 45 -18.82 -1.07 -15.15
CA ASP A 45 -17.42 -1.09 -15.59
C ASP A 45 -16.50 -0.28 -14.67
N ALA A 46 -17.06 0.57 -13.80
CA ALA A 46 -16.31 1.53 -12.99
C ALA A 46 -15.17 0.88 -12.18
N TRP A 47 -15.42 -0.31 -11.61
CA TRP A 47 -14.44 -1.02 -10.79
C TRP A 47 -13.19 -1.44 -11.57
N ILE A 48 -13.32 -1.69 -12.88
CA ILE A 48 -12.18 -2.05 -13.74
C ILE A 48 -11.25 -0.85 -13.87
N PHE A 49 -11.79 0.36 -14.00
CA PHE A 49 -11.02 1.60 -14.10
C PHE A 49 -10.42 2.00 -12.75
N THR A 50 -11.23 2.00 -11.68
CA THR A 50 -10.74 2.41 -10.35
C THR A 50 -9.67 1.48 -9.81
N GLN A 51 -9.71 0.18 -10.13
CA GLN A 51 -8.65 -0.76 -9.72
C GLN A 51 -7.26 -0.32 -10.22
N ARG A 52 -7.19 0.45 -11.32
CA ARG A 52 -5.93 0.96 -11.87
C ARG A 52 -5.50 2.28 -11.23
N ILE A 53 -6.19 2.77 -10.20
CA ILE A 53 -5.71 3.89 -9.39
C ILE A 53 -4.39 3.50 -8.70
N CYS A 54 -4.22 2.25 -8.28
CA CYS A 54 -3.04 1.85 -7.51
C CYS A 54 -2.66 0.43 -7.87
N GLY A 55 -1.38 0.18 -8.19
CA GLY A 55 -0.88 -1.18 -8.46
C GLY A 55 -0.52 -1.94 -7.18
N VAL A 56 -0.13 -1.22 -6.13
CA VAL A 56 0.23 -1.78 -4.82
C VAL A 56 -1.05 -2.16 -4.06
N CYS A 57 -1.88 -1.17 -3.78
CA CYS A 57 -3.20 -1.31 -3.15
C CYS A 57 -4.30 -1.70 -4.16
N THR A 58 -4.02 -2.63 -5.07
CA THR A 58 -4.83 -2.86 -6.28
C THR A 58 -6.30 -3.19 -6.03
N THR A 59 -6.60 -4.12 -5.12
CA THR A 59 -7.96 -4.68 -5.00
C THR A 59 -8.91 -3.74 -4.28
N VAL A 60 -8.41 -2.85 -3.42
CA VAL A 60 -9.25 -2.02 -2.55
C VAL A 60 -10.13 -1.05 -3.36
N HIS A 61 -9.60 -0.49 -4.44
CA HIS A 61 -10.36 0.44 -5.29
C HIS A 61 -11.46 -0.24 -6.11
N ALA A 62 -11.24 -1.49 -6.54
CA ALA A 62 -12.28 -2.28 -7.18
C ALA A 62 -13.44 -2.58 -6.20
N ILE A 63 -13.11 -3.06 -5.00
CA ILE A 63 -14.10 -3.40 -3.97
C ILE A 63 -14.87 -2.16 -3.52
N ALA A 64 -14.20 -1.02 -3.32
CA ALA A 64 -14.85 0.25 -3.00
C ALA A 64 -15.80 0.70 -4.12
N SER A 65 -15.39 0.59 -5.38
CA SER A 65 -16.25 0.92 -6.53
C SER A 65 -17.47 0.03 -6.61
N VAL A 66 -17.32 -1.29 -6.48
CA VAL A 66 -18.45 -2.23 -6.51
C VAL A 66 -19.43 -1.91 -5.38
N ARG A 67 -18.93 -1.73 -4.15
CA ARG A 67 -19.77 -1.35 -2.99
C ARG A 67 -20.50 -0.03 -3.20
N SER A 68 -19.86 0.95 -3.82
CA SER A 68 -20.48 2.27 -4.10
C SER A 68 -21.62 2.14 -5.11
N VAL A 69 -21.44 1.37 -6.17
CA VAL A 69 -22.47 1.14 -7.20
C VAL A 69 -23.61 0.30 -6.64
N GLU A 70 -23.31 -0.76 -5.89
CA GLU A 70 -24.32 -1.58 -5.20
C GLU A 70 -25.14 -0.74 -4.23
N ASN A 71 -24.50 0.15 -3.46
CA ASN A 71 -25.21 1.07 -2.57
C ASN A 71 -26.11 2.04 -3.34
N ALA A 72 -25.62 2.65 -4.42
CA ALA A 72 -26.43 3.55 -5.25
C ALA A 72 -27.67 2.86 -5.84
N LEU A 73 -27.54 1.58 -6.20
CA LEU A 73 -28.62 0.77 -6.78
C LEU A 73 -29.42 -0.04 -5.75
N GLN A 74 -29.12 0.10 -4.46
CA GLN A 74 -29.74 -0.67 -3.37
C GLN A 74 -29.66 -2.20 -3.57
N ILE A 75 -28.56 -2.68 -4.12
CA ILE A 75 -28.29 -4.10 -4.36
C ILE A 75 -27.65 -4.71 -3.11
N ASN A 76 -28.23 -5.81 -2.64
CA ASN A 76 -27.70 -6.60 -1.53
C ASN A 76 -27.05 -7.88 -2.06
N PRO A 77 -25.70 -7.96 -2.14
CA PRO A 77 -25.04 -9.16 -2.62
C PRO A 77 -25.22 -10.33 -1.63
N PRO A 78 -25.30 -11.58 -2.12
CA PRO A 78 -25.44 -12.75 -1.25
C PRO A 78 -24.25 -12.87 -0.30
N LEU A 79 -24.48 -13.48 0.87
CA LEU A 79 -23.47 -13.62 1.91
C LEU A 79 -22.15 -14.20 1.39
N ASN A 80 -22.21 -15.22 0.54
CA ASN A 80 -21.00 -15.84 -0.04
C ASN A 80 -20.17 -14.86 -0.87
N ALA A 81 -20.80 -13.92 -1.59
CA ALA A 81 -20.07 -12.89 -2.32
C ALA A 81 -19.37 -11.91 -1.35
N GLN A 82 -20.02 -11.55 -0.25
CA GLN A 82 -19.41 -10.71 0.79
C GLN A 82 -18.24 -11.41 1.48
N LEU A 83 -18.38 -12.70 1.80
CA LEU A 83 -17.31 -13.50 2.40
C LEU A 83 -16.09 -13.62 1.47
N ILE A 84 -16.31 -13.89 0.17
CA ILE A 84 -15.22 -13.91 -0.82
C ILE A 84 -14.52 -12.54 -0.90
N ARG A 85 -15.29 -11.44 -0.94
CA ARG A 85 -14.71 -10.08 -0.95
C ARG A 85 -13.88 -9.79 0.31
N ASN A 86 -14.33 -10.26 1.48
CA ASN A 86 -13.60 -10.10 2.73
C ASN A 86 -12.30 -10.92 2.73
N LEU A 87 -12.34 -12.16 2.22
CA LEU A 87 -11.13 -12.99 2.04
C LEU A 87 -10.12 -12.33 1.10
N LEU A 88 -10.59 -11.76 -0.02
CA LEU A 88 -9.73 -11.03 -0.97
C LEU A 88 -9.06 -9.83 -0.31
N ILE A 89 -9.81 -9.02 0.45
CA ILE A 89 -9.24 -7.86 1.16
C ILE A 89 -8.26 -8.32 2.25
N ALA A 90 -8.57 -9.37 3.01
CA ALA A 90 -7.67 -9.90 4.03
C ALA A 90 -6.35 -10.41 3.43
N ALA A 91 -6.43 -11.19 2.34
CA ALA A 91 -5.25 -11.67 1.62
C ALA A 91 -4.43 -10.51 1.03
N HIS A 92 -5.11 -9.49 0.49
CA HIS A 92 -4.46 -8.29 -0.03
C HIS A 92 -3.73 -7.51 1.07
N SER A 93 -4.37 -7.29 2.23
CA SER A 93 -3.73 -6.63 3.36
C SER A 93 -2.49 -7.39 3.83
N LEU A 94 -2.54 -8.72 3.96
CA LEU A 94 -1.38 -9.52 4.33
C LEU A 94 -0.22 -9.34 3.34
N HIS A 95 -0.51 -9.42 2.04
CA HIS A 95 0.48 -9.19 1.00
C HIS A 95 1.09 -7.78 1.08
N ASP A 96 0.25 -6.74 1.12
CA ASP A 96 0.68 -5.35 1.11
C ASP A 96 1.55 -5.03 2.34
N HIS A 97 1.14 -5.47 3.54
CA HIS A 97 1.88 -5.19 4.76
C HIS A 97 3.25 -5.89 4.79
N ILE A 98 3.33 -7.14 4.34
CA ILE A 98 4.61 -7.87 4.28
C ILE A 98 5.54 -7.23 3.25
N VAL A 99 5.02 -6.86 2.07
CA VAL A 99 5.80 -6.18 1.04
C VAL A 99 6.28 -4.82 1.53
N HIS A 100 5.39 -4.01 2.13
CA HIS A 100 5.74 -2.72 2.71
C HIS A 100 6.81 -2.85 3.79
N PHE A 101 6.68 -3.83 4.69
CA PHE A 101 7.66 -4.06 5.74
C PHE A 101 9.03 -4.34 5.15
N TYR A 102 9.18 -5.37 4.31
CA TYR A 102 10.51 -5.80 3.86
C TYR A 102 11.08 -4.99 2.69
N HIS A 103 10.27 -4.67 1.69
CA HIS A 103 10.78 -4.08 0.44
C HIS A 103 10.76 -2.56 0.46
N LEU A 104 9.85 -1.96 1.23
CA LEU A 104 9.72 -0.50 1.28
C LEU A 104 10.45 0.06 2.50
N SER A 105 10.18 -0.44 3.71
CA SER A 105 10.63 0.21 4.95
C SER A 105 11.83 -0.43 5.65
N ALA A 106 12.05 -1.75 5.53
CA ALA A 106 13.08 -2.44 6.33
C ALA A 106 14.50 -1.88 6.12
N LEU A 107 14.82 -1.39 4.91
CA LEU A 107 16.13 -0.82 4.60
C LEU A 107 16.39 0.55 5.25
N ASP A 108 15.39 1.15 5.90
CA ASP A 108 15.61 2.30 6.80
C ASP A 108 16.17 1.86 8.17
N TRP A 109 16.02 0.58 8.51
CA TRP A 109 16.36 0.02 9.83
C TRP A 109 17.49 -1.02 9.76
N VAL A 110 17.63 -1.69 8.61
CA VAL A 110 18.56 -2.81 8.42
C VAL A 110 19.70 -2.37 7.51
N ASP A 111 20.90 -2.23 8.08
CA ASP A 111 22.13 -2.08 7.30
C ASP A 111 22.55 -3.44 6.71
N VAL A 112 22.29 -3.59 5.42
CA VAL A 112 22.60 -4.80 4.64
C VAL A 112 24.10 -5.11 4.61
N VAL A 113 24.97 -4.09 4.61
CA VAL A 113 26.42 -4.31 4.54
C VAL A 113 26.94 -4.84 5.88
N SER A 114 26.40 -4.33 6.99
CA SER A 114 26.73 -4.82 8.32
C SER A 114 26.35 -6.28 8.54
N ALA A 115 25.37 -6.81 7.78
CA ALA A 115 25.01 -8.23 7.84
C ALA A 115 26.17 -9.18 7.52
N LEU A 116 27.17 -8.75 6.73
CA LEU A 116 28.37 -9.54 6.41
C LEU A 116 29.26 -9.83 7.62
N LYS A 117 29.12 -9.03 8.70
CA LYS A 117 29.84 -9.22 9.97
C LYS A 117 29.08 -10.14 10.94
N GLY A 118 27.85 -10.52 10.62
CA GLY A 118 27.01 -11.37 11.46
C GLY A 118 27.58 -12.79 11.60
N ASN A 119 27.45 -13.39 12.79
CA ASN A 119 27.78 -14.79 13.01
C ASN A 119 26.53 -15.67 12.87
N PRO A 120 26.48 -16.64 11.94
CA PRO A 120 25.29 -17.45 11.70
C PRO A 120 24.75 -18.18 12.93
N ARG A 121 25.63 -18.64 13.84
CA ARG A 121 25.19 -19.36 15.06
C ARG A 121 24.49 -18.44 16.05
N THR A 122 25.00 -17.23 16.25
CA THR A 122 24.35 -16.26 17.14
C THR A 122 23.07 -15.74 16.53
N THR A 123 23.02 -15.55 15.21
CA THR A 123 21.80 -15.14 14.51
C THR A 123 20.70 -16.22 14.60
N SER A 124 21.03 -17.51 14.41
CA SER A 124 20.07 -18.62 14.59
C SER A 124 19.50 -18.64 16.01
N ARG A 125 20.36 -18.57 17.02
CA ARG A 125 19.94 -18.53 18.43
C ARG A 125 19.04 -17.34 18.75
N LEU A 126 19.31 -16.18 18.16
CA LEU A 126 18.45 -15.01 18.30
C LEU A 126 17.08 -15.27 17.65
N ALA A 127 17.04 -15.81 16.43
CA ALA A 127 15.79 -16.14 15.75
C ALA A 127 14.95 -17.14 16.55
N GLU A 128 15.57 -18.20 17.07
CA GLU A 128 14.93 -19.20 17.94
C GLU A 128 14.40 -18.59 19.25
N SER A 129 14.94 -17.46 19.72
CA SER A 129 14.44 -16.77 20.92
C SER A 129 13.23 -15.87 20.66
N LEU A 130 12.92 -15.55 19.40
CA LEU A 130 11.87 -14.61 19.01
C LEU A 130 10.52 -15.29 18.67
N SER A 131 10.53 -16.59 18.38
CA SER A 131 9.35 -17.38 18.02
C SER A 131 9.49 -18.80 18.56
N GLU A 132 8.42 -19.34 19.16
CA GLU A 132 8.33 -20.75 19.54
C GLU A 132 7.90 -21.66 18.37
N TRP A 133 7.51 -21.07 17.24
CA TRP A 133 7.24 -21.73 15.96
C TRP A 133 8.49 -21.82 15.09
#